data_AF-A0A644XJK6-F1
#
_entry.id   AF-A0A644XJK6-F1
#
_cell.length_a   1.000
_cell.length_b   1.000
_cell.length_c   1.000
_cell.angle_alpha   90.00
_cell.angle_beta   90.00
_cell.angle_gamma   90.00
#
_symmetry.space_group_name_H-M   'P 1'
#
loop_
_entity.id
_entity.type
_entity.pdbx_description
1 polymer ?
#
loop_
_entity_poly.entity_id
_entity_poly.type
_entity_poly.pdbx_seq_one_letter_code
_entity_poly.pdbx_strand_id
1 'polypeptide(L)'
;MKCLNCGCASHHYLCDACTTADVLDKIFNEIRFYKPEICENPYLSEYASRLTEKYAERDIIPDILARFDFEVSTYYYCQYFRMRRDSRFEEAAVAYLQTHELANIRTQNVLYDLIESYIPNDFIKPKKWCEIVNESDCLCCELYAVAAKYFAMIGEYDVADAVADKGMAICKDSNSSTFLFYSPENMISRLEKQKEDTNRYRTKKPYWPATEERRRAVAMFYDENGIKYPRIENRPAKIPENEFAPISECFEDKLTDYCTFWCSDVFSLSVAKCIYQIGSVKVCDNKVTDTFESFIRPWDARSNARKAAAKEAGVPLEVIESAEDVDLVMPEFFAFVGDDVLVSTGALGNQAKLISRAARYAGIKEIKNEFYDILDLAADTSADFDLANNTREYLLSHFSIAEGKTALEKAQVSKQLYDALMSYGG
;
A
#
# COMPACT_ATOMS: atom_id res chain seq x y z
N MET A 1 -2.13 -46.05 28.78
CA MET A 1 -1.06 -45.24 28.13
C MET A 1 -0.03 -44.83 29.18
N LYS A 2 1.08 -44.20 28.81
CA LYS A 2 2.05 -43.65 29.78
C LYS A 2 1.75 -42.17 30.02
N CYS A 3 1.87 -41.73 31.27
CA CYS A 3 1.87 -40.31 31.62
C CYS A 3 3.01 -39.61 30.89
N LEU A 4 2.72 -38.52 30.18
CA LEU A 4 3.69 -37.77 29.39
C LEU A 4 4.75 -37.08 30.26
N ASN A 5 4.52 -36.88 31.56
CA ASN A 5 5.51 -36.29 32.47
C ASN A 5 6.38 -37.34 33.17
N CYS A 6 5.79 -38.34 33.83
CA CYS A 6 6.52 -39.27 34.70
C CYS A 6 6.64 -40.71 34.16
N GLY A 7 5.95 -41.06 33.08
CA GLY A 7 6.00 -42.40 32.49
C GLY A 7 5.16 -43.49 33.17
N CYS A 8 4.56 -43.20 34.33
CA CYS A 8 3.67 -44.14 35.02
C CYS A 8 2.46 -44.52 34.14
N ALA A 9 1.94 -45.74 34.32
CA ALA A 9 0.73 -46.18 33.65
C ALA A 9 -0.46 -45.28 34.06
N SER A 10 -1.18 -44.76 33.07
CA SER A 10 -2.34 -43.89 33.26
C SER A 10 -3.41 -44.20 32.21
N HIS A 11 -4.66 -43.84 32.53
CA HIS A 11 -5.78 -43.81 31.59
C HIS A 11 -5.83 -42.50 30.76
N HIS A 12 -5.10 -41.48 31.20
CA HIS A 12 -5.01 -40.17 30.54
C HIS A 12 -3.56 -39.83 30.16
N TYR A 13 -3.38 -38.76 29.38
CA TYR A 13 -2.07 -38.23 29.01
C TYR A 13 -1.23 -37.78 30.22
N LEU A 14 -1.86 -37.41 31.35
CA LEU A 14 -1.20 -37.18 32.64
C LEU A 14 -1.85 -38.03 33.74
N CYS A 15 -1.07 -38.54 34.69
CA CYS A 15 -1.60 -39.21 35.88
C CYS A 15 -2.06 -38.18 36.94
N ASP A 16 -2.87 -38.61 37.91
CA ASP A 16 -3.39 -37.73 38.98
C ASP A 16 -2.28 -37.04 39.79
N ALA A 17 -1.11 -37.69 39.95
CA ALA A 17 0.04 -37.09 40.64
C ALA A 17 0.77 -36.01 39.81
N CYS A 18 0.42 -35.85 38.53
CA CYS A 18 1.06 -34.92 37.59
C CYS A 18 0.14 -33.76 37.17
N THR A 19 -0.94 -33.49 37.92
CA THR A 19 -1.86 -32.38 37.65
C THR A 19 -1.51 -31.12 38.47
N THR A 20 -0.24 -30.71 38.44
CA THR A 20 0.23 -29.44 39.06
C THR A 20 0.48 -28.37 38.00
N ALA A 21 0.39 -27.10 38.37
CA ALA A 21 0.58 -25.98 37.45
C ALA A 21 1.95 -26.00 36.74
N ASP A 22 3.02 -26.37 37.45
CA ASP A 22 4.37 -26.48 36.89
C ASP A 22 4.47 -27.58 35.84
N VAL A 23 3.79 -28.71 36.07
CA VAL A 23 3.75 -29.82 35.10
C VAL A 23 2.95 -29.41 33.87
N LEU A 24 1.85 -28.68 34.05
CA LEU A 24 1.08 -28.17 32.92
C LEU A 24 1.93 -27.25 32.05
N ASP A 25 2.65 -26.29 32.66
CA ASP A 25 3.51 -25.36 31.93
C ASP A 25 4.56 -26.09 31.10
N LYS A 26 5.26 -27.03 31.74
CA LYS A 26 6.27 -27.85 31.10
C LYS A 26 5.70 -28.64 29.92
N ILE A 27 4.66 -29.45 30.16
CA ILE A 27 4.12 -30.37 29.16
C ILE A 27 3.47 -29.60 28.00
N PHE A 28 2.76 -28.50 28.28
CA PHE A 28 2.19 -27.67 27.24
C PHE A 28 3.27 -27.11 26.31
N ASN A 29 4.36 -26.58 26.87
CA ASN A 29 5.46 -26.01 26.07
C ASN A 29 6.23 -27.09 25.29
N GLU A 30 6.47 -28.26 25.89
CA GLU A 30 7.07 -29.41 25.21
C GLU A 30 6.24 -29.85 23.99
N ILE A 31 4.91 -29.90 24.11
CA ILE A 31 4.01 -30.23 22.99
C ILE A 31 3.97 -29.09 21.96
N ARG A 32 3.83 -27.84 22.41
CA ARG A 32 3.71 -26.66 21.53
C ARG A 32 4.94 -26.52 20.62
N PHE A 33 6.13 -26.69 21.19
CA PHE A 33 7.42 -26.52 20.51
C PHE A 33 8.08 -27.84 20.12
N TYR A 34 7.31 -28.94 20.10
CA TYR A 34 7.82 -30.26 19.77
C TYR A 34 8.58 -30.28 18.45
N LYS A 35 9.78 -30.86 18.49
CA LYS A 35 10.64 -31.14 17.35
C LYS A 35 11.30 -32.51 17.59
N PRO A 36 11.12 -33.50 16.70
CA PRO A 36 11.65 -34.85 16.90
C PRO A 36 13.15 -34.90 17.21
N GLU A 37 13.93 -33.98 16.65
CA GLU A 37 15.40 -33.99 16.70
C GLU A 37 15.96 -33.48 18.04
N ILE A 38 15.18 -32.70 18.79
CA ILE A 38 15.62 -32.03 20.03
C ILE A 38 14.72 -32.32 21.23
N CYS A 39 13.70 -33.18 21.08
CA CYS A 39 12.78 -33.49 22.16
C CYS A 39 13.44 -34.39 23.22
N GLU A 40 13.66 -33.83 24.41
CA GLU A 40 14.25 -34.55 25.55
C GLU A 40 13.23 -35.40 26.32
N ASN A 41 11.92 -35.15 26.15
CA ASN A 41 10.88 -35.93 26.81
C ASN A 41 10.67 -37.28 26.08
N PRO A 42 11.09 -38.41 26.68
CA PRO A 42 11.01 -39.72 26.02
C PRO A 42 9.57 -40.20 25.82
N TYR A 43 8.64 -39.78 26.68
CA TYR A 43 7.24 -40.20 26.62
C TYR A 43 6.48 -39.43 25.54
N LEU A 44 6.76 -38.13 25.39
CA LEU A 44 6.23 -37.33 24.29
C LEU A 44 6.82 -37.80 22.96
N SER A 45 8.12 -38.10 22.89
CA SER A 45 8.75 -38.66 21.70
C SER A 45 8.15 -40.03 21.32
N GLU A 46 7.94 -40.93 22.30
CA GLU A 46 7.27 -42.22 22.09
C GLU A 46 5.84 -42.02 21.56
N TYR A 47 5.08 -41.09 22.14
CA TYR A 47 3.73 -40.77 21.70
C TYR A 47 3.70 -40.21 20.27
N ALA A 48 4.48 -39.16 20.00
CA ALA A 48 4.51 -38.48 18.71
C ALA A 48 5.03 -39.38 17.57
N SER A 49 5.94 -40.32 17.86
CA SER A 49 6.44 -41.29 16.85
C SER A 49 5.35 -42.20 16.26
N ARG A 50 4.20 -42.32 16.93
CA ARG A 50 3.05 -43.11 16.49
C ARG A 50 2.08 -42.31 15.62
N LEU A 51 2.26 -41.00 15.54
CA LEU A 51 1.40 -40.11 14.77
C LEU A 51 1.95 -39.95 13.36
N THR A 52 1.07 -40.03 12.37
CA THR A 52 1.43 -39.91 10.95
C THR A 52 1.24 -38.49 10.42
N GLU A 53 0.39 -37.71 11.09
CA GLU A 53 0.05 -36.36 10.68
C GLU A 53 0.96 -35.31 11.32
N LYS A 54 1.32 -34.30 10.53
CA LYS A 54 2.17 -33.21 10.99
C LYS A 54 1.46 -32.40 12.07
N TYR A 55 2.12 -32.19 13.20
CA TYR A 55 1.61 -31.44 14.35
C TYR A 55 0.45 -32.09 15.12
N ALA A 56 0.13 -33.36 14.84
CA ALA A 56 -0.94 -34.09 15.52
C ALA A 56 -0.68 -34.28 17.01
N GLU A 57 0.58 -34.15 17.48
CA GLU A 57 0.91 -34.17 18.89
C GLU A 57 0.20 -33.06 19.68
N ARG A 58 -0.25 -31.99 19.01
CA ARG A 58 -0.96 -30.87 19.62
C ARG A 58 -2.44 -31.15 19.87
N ASP A 59 -3.00 -32.17 19.24
CA ASP A 59 -4.45 -32.44 19.31
C ASP A 59 -4.87 -33.00 20.67
N ILE A 60 -3.92 -33.44 21.49
CA ILE A 60 -4.16 -33.93 22.87
C ILE A 60 -4.23 -32.81 23.90
N ILE A 61 -3.87 -31.57 23.54
CA ILE A 61 -3.80 -30.45 24.48
C ILE A 61 -5.15 -30.22 25.17
N PRO A 62 -6.31 -30.21 24.48
CA PRO A 62 -7.60 -30.06 25.16
C PRO A 62 -7.88 -31.12 26.23
N ASP A 63 -7.50 -32.37 25.97
CA ASP A 63 -7.66 -33.48 26.92
C ASP A 63 -6.74 -33.33 28.13
N ILE A 64 -5.53 -32.78 27.94
CA ILE A 64 -4.63 -32.42 29.02
C ILE A 64 -5.21 -31.28 29.85
N LEU A 65 -5.71 -30.22 29.21
CA LEU A 65 -6.24 -29.03 29.89
C LEU A 65 -7.49 -29.34 30.72
N ALA A 66 -8.36 -30.23 30.24
CA ALA A 66 -9.58 -30.65 30.94
C ALA A 66 -9.30 -31.37 32.29
N ARG A 67 -8.04 -31.72 32.56
CA ARG A 67 -7.60 -32.37 33.81
C ARG A 67 -7.22 -31.39 34.91
N PHE A 68 -7.18 -30.09 34.62
CA PHE A 68 -6.79 -29.05 35.55
C PHE A 68 -7.98 -28.14 35.86
N ASP A 69 -7.95 -27.53 37.03
CA ASP A 69 -8.92 -26.50 37.40
C ASP A 69 -8.92 -25.37 36.35
N PHE A 70 -10.10 -24.77 36.15
CA PHE A 70 -10.30 -23.76 35.11
C PHE A 70 -9.37 -22.55 35.30
N GLU A 71 -9.14 -22.12 36.54
CA GLU A 71 -8.22 -21.02 36.88
C GLU A 71 -6.77 -21.31 36.44
N VAL A 72 -6.35 -22.58 36.44
CA VAL A 72 -4.99 -22.99 36.05
C VAL A 72 -4.89 -23.17 34.54
N SER A 73 -5.93 -23.71 33.89
CA SER A 73 -5.92 -24.07 32.48
C SER A 73 -6.32 -22.93 31.53
N THR A 74 -7.05 -21.90 32.00
CA THR A 74 -7.64 -20.87 31.12
C THR A 74 -6.62 -20.10 30.28
N TYR A 75 -5.43 -19.81 30.82
CA TYR A 75 -4.33 -19.20 30.05
C TYR A 75 -3.88 -20.09 28.89
N TYR A 76 -3.76 -21.39 29.14
CA TYR A 76 -3.30 -22.35 28.14
C TYR A 76 -4.36 -22.64 27.08
N TYR A 77 -5.65 -22.53 27.40
CA TYR A 77 -6.70 -22.52 26.39
C TYR A 77 -6.54 -21.34 25.42
N CYS A 78 -6.28 -20.12 25.92
CA CYS A 78 -5.98 -18.97 25.06
C CYS A 78 -4.78 -19.24 24.15
N GLN A 79 -3.68 -19.75 24.72
CA GLN A 79 -2.47 -20.07 23.95
C GLN A 79 -2.71 -21.19 22.91
N TYR A 80 -3.53 -22.20 23.25
CA TYR A 80 -3.91 -23.27 22.33
C TYR A 80 -4.74 -22.74 21.17
N PHE A 81 -5.79 -21.96 21.44
CA PHE A 81 -6.62 -21.36 20.39
C PHE A 81 -5.80 -20.45 19.48
N ARG A 82 -4.91 -19.63 20.06
CA ARG A 82 -3.97 -18.80 19.29
C ARG A 82 -3.09 -19.63 18.37
N MET A 83 -2.48 -20.68 18.91
CA MET A 83 -1.61 -21.59 18.17
C MET A 83 -2.34 -22.28 17.01
N ARG A 84 -3.59 -22.70 17.22
CA ARG A 84 -4.43 -23.35 16.21
C ARG A 84 -5.09 -22.37 15.23
N ARG A 85 -4.95 -21.05 15.45
CA ARG A 85 -5.70 -19.99 14.73
C ARG A 85 -7.21 -20.24 14.80
N ASP A 86 -7.66 -20.70 15.96
CA ASP A 86 -9.05 -21.04 16.23
C ASP A 86 -9.88 -19.76 16.42
N SER A 87 -11.11 -19.74 15.89
CA SER A 87 -12.00 -18.58 15.99
C SER A 87 -12.41 -18.24 17.43
N ARG A 88 -12.32 -19.21 18.35
CA ARG A 88 -12.61 -19.01 19.78
C ARG A 88 -11.54 -18.20 20.51
N PHE A 89 -10.38 -17.96 19.89
CA PHE A 89 -9.28 -17.24 20.53
C PHE A 89 -9.69 -15.85 21.02
N GLU A 90 -10.39 -15.07 20.19
CA GLU A 90 -10.77 -13.69 20.52
C GLU A 90 -11.65 -13.65 21.78
N GLU A 91 -12.72 -14.44 21.80
CA GLU A 91 -13.65 -14.51 22.94
C GLU A 91 -12.95 -14.97 24.22
N ALA A 92 -12.13 -16.04 24.13
CA ALA A 92 -11.39 -16.56 25.27
C ALA A 92 -10.37 -15.54 25.82
N ALA A 93 -9.64 -14.85 24.95
CA ALA A 93 -8.67 -13.82 25.34
C ALA A 93 -9.35 -12.63 26.02
N VAL A 94 -10.47 -12.15 25.48
CA VAL A 94 -11.23 -11.03 26.09
C VAL A 94 -11.77 -11.42 27.47
N ALA A 95 -12.35 -12.62 27.62
CA ALA A 95 -12.84 -13.10 28.91
C ALA A 95 -11.71 -13.25 29.94
N TYR A 96 -10.54 -13.75 29.51
CA TYR A 96 -9.36 -13.85 30.36
C TYR A 96 -8.90 -12.47 30.85
N LEU A 97 -8.79 -11.48 29.95
CA LEU A 97 -8.35 -10.12 30.26
C LEU A 97 -9.31 -9.35 31.19
N GLN A 98 -10.59 -9.73 31.24
CA GLN A 98 -11.58 -9.13 32.13
C GLN A 98 -11.48 -9.61 33.59
N THR A 99 -10.85 -10.77 33.81
CA THR A 99 -10.87 -11.46 35.09
C THR A 99 -9.49 -11.54 35.75
N HIS A 100 -8.42 -11.21 35.02
CA HIS A 100 -7.05 -11.32 35.49
C HIS A 100 -6.35 -9.97 35.49
N GLU A 101 -5.50 -9.74 36.50
CA GLU A 101 -4.73 -8.50 36.62
C GLU A 101 -3.67 -8.38 35.53
N LEU A 102 -3.53 -7.17 34.97
CA LEU A 102 -2.58 -6.87 33.90
C LEU A 102 -1.12 -6.92 34.38
N ALA A 103 -0.85 -6.81 35.68
CA ALA A 103 0.48 -6.98 36.24
C ALA A 103 1.04 -8.41 36.05
N ASN A 104 0.16 -9.41 35.84
CA ASN A 104 0.58 -10.79 35.62
C ASN A 104 1.11 -10.99 34.19
N ILE A 105 2.30 -11.58 34.06
CA ILE A 105 2.96 -11.80 32.77
C ILE A 105 2.15 -12.66 31.80
N ARG A 106 1.35 -13.61 32.28
CA ARG A 106 0.44 -14.42 31.45
C ARG A 106 -0.68 -13.58 30.87
N THR A 107 -1.22 -12.65 31.66
CA THR A 107 -2.23 -11.67 31.20
C THR A 107 -1.66 -10.77 30.12
N GLN A 108 -0.42 -10.28 30.32
CA GLN A 108 0.28 -9.47 29.32
C GLN A 108 0.53 -10.25 28.02
N ASN A 109 0.86 -11.54 28.11
CA ASN A 109 1.02 -12.39 26.94
C ASN A 109 -0.29 -12.55 26.15
N VAL A 110 -1.41 -12.80 26.84
CA VAL A 110 -2.73 -12.89 26.22
C VAL A 110 -3.10 -11.56 25.54
N LEU A 111 -2.82 -10.42 26.19
CA LEU A 111 -3.05 -9.10 25.61
C LEU A 111 -2.21 -8.89 24.35
N TYR A 112 -0.94 -9.24 24.39
CA TYR A 112 -0.04 -9.16 23.25
C TYR A 112 -0.57 -9.98 22.06
N ASP A 113 -0.90 -11.24 22.30
CA ASP A 113 -1.45 -12.14 21.29
C ASP A 113 -2.77 -11.63 20.71
N LEU A 114 -3.61 -11.01 21.54
CA LEU A 114 -4.88 -10.41 21.10
C LEU A 114 -4.64 -9.22 20.17
N ILE A 115 -3.77 -8.28 20.54
CA ILE A 115 -3.44 -7.12 19.70
C ILE A 115 -2.83 -7.57 18.36
N GLU A 116 -1.85 -8.49 18.39
CA GLU A 116 -1.23 -9.03 17.16
C GLU A 116 -2.19 -9.90 16.34
N SER A 117 -3.30 -10.39 16.90
CA SER A 117 -4.33 -11.08 16.13
C SER A 117 -5.20 -10.12 15.31
N TYR A 118 -5.41 -8.90 15.81
CA TYR A 118 -6.15 -7.87 15.09
C TYR A 118 -5.31 -7.24 13.98
N ILE A 119 -4.06 -6.90 14.25
CA ILE A 119 -3.20 -6.18 13.30
C ILE A 119 -2.57 -7.19 12.32
N PRO A 120 -2.57 -6.93 10.99
CA PRO A 120 -2.95 -5.70 10.30
C PRO A 120 -4.33 -5.76 9.62
N ASN A 121 -5.28 -6.50 10.19
CA ASN A 121 -6.59 -6.76 9.57
C ASN A 121 -7.70 -5.85 10.13
N ASP A 122 -7.58 -5.41 11.39
CA ASP A 122 -8.55 -4.57 12.09
C ASP A 122 -7.82 -3.44 12.82
N PHE A 123 -8.37 -2.23 12.76
CA PHE A 123 -7.82 -1.01 13.39
C PHE A 123 -8.72 -0.44 14.49
N ILE A 124 -9.96 -0.93 14.61
CA ILE A 124 -10.95 -0.46 15.58
C ILE A 124 -10.83 -1.28 16.86
N LYS A 125 -10.87 -2.61 16.75
CA LYS A 125 -10.78 -3.52 17.91
C LYS A 125 -9.52 -3.36 18.76
N PRO A 126 -8.30 -3.21 18.19
CA PRO A 126 -7.10 -3.07 18.99
C PRO A 126 -7.01 -1.74 19.74
N LYS A 127 -7.78 -0.70 19.35
CA LYS A 127 -7.67 0.67 19.89
C LYS A 127 -7.68 0.69 21.42
N LYS A 128 -8.75 0.19 22.03
CA LYS A 128 -8.92 0.16 23.49
C LYS A 128 -7.78 -0.56 24.21
N TRP A 129 -7.24 -1.61 23.60
CA TRP A 129 -6.18 -2.42 24.18
C TRP A 129 -4.84 -1.69 24.10
N CYS A 130 -4.56 -1.01 22.99
CA CYS A 130 -3.38 -0.17 22.84
C CYS A 130 -3.43 1.09 23.73
N GLU A 131 -4.62 1.66 23.95
CA GLU A 131 -4.84 2.75 24.91
C GLU A 131 -4.53 2.30 26.34
N ILE A 132 -5.03 1.12 26.76
CA ILE A 132 -4.69 0.53 28.07
C ILE A 132 -3.17 0.36 28.21
N VAL A 133 -2.47 -0.13 27.18
CA VAL A 133 -1.01 -0.26 27.20
C VAL A 133 -0.32 1.11 27.33
N ASN A 134 -0.81 2.13 26.62
CA ASN A 134 -0.26 3.48 26.69
C ASN A 134 -0.44 4.11 28.09
N GLU A 135 -1.57 3.89 28.73
CA GLU A 135 -1.88 4.42 30.06
C GLU A 135 -1.21 3.64 31.20
N SER A 136 -0.77 2.41 30.93
CA SER A 136 -0.14 1.54 31.93
C SER A 136 1.36 1.75 32.04
N ASP A 137 1.87 1.59 33.26
CA ASP A 137 3.29 1.54 33.56
C ASP A 137 3.74 0.09 33.86
N CYS A 138 5.04 -0.18 33.70
CA CYS A 138 5.67 -1.46 34.06
C CYS A 138 5.12 -2.71 33.32
N LEU A 139 4.66 -2.57 32.08
CA LEU A 139 4.35 -3.70 31.22
C LEU A 139 5.62 -4.27 30.55
N CYS A 140 5.52 -5.47 30.00
CA CYS A 140 6.56 -6.04 29.16
C CYS A 140 6.82 -5.18 27.92
N CYS A 141 8.08 -5.16 27.47
CA CYS A 141 8.51 -4.31 26.37
C CYS A 141 7.76 -4.60 25.06
N GLU A 142 7.36 -5.86 24.84
CA GLU A 142 6.62 -6.30 23.66
C GLU A 142 5.26 -5.63 23.52
N LEU A 143 4.57 -5.34 24.63
CA LEU A 143 3.29 -4.63 24.61
C LEU A 143 3.45 -3.19 24.13
N TYR A 144 4.45 -2.47 24.64
CA TYR A 144 4.75 -1.12 24.17
C TYR A 144 5.15 -1.13 22.68
N ALA A 145 5.94 -2.10 22.24
CA ALA A 145 6.32 -2.20 20.83
C ALA A 145 5.12 -2.44 19.89
N VAL A 146 4.17 -3.30 20.27
CA VAL A 146 2.97 -3.54 19.44
C VAL A 146 2.00 -2.36 19.48
N ALA A 147 1.85 -1.70 20.63
CA ALA A 147 1.02 -0.49 20.74
C ALA A 147 1.61 0.69 19.94
N ALA A 148 2.93 0.92 20.01
CA ALA A 148 3.59 1.94 19.20
C ALA A 148 3.40 1.69 17.69
N LYS A 149 3.53 0.43 17.25
CA LYS A 149 3.22 0.02 15.88
C LYS A 149 1.79 0.36 15.48
N TYR A 150 0.82 0.08 16.33
CA TYR A 150 -0.58 0.41 16.10
C TYR A 150 -0.80 1.91 15.91
N PHE A 151 -0.36 2.73 16.89
CA PHE A 151 -0.53 4.19 16.84
C PHE A 151 0.14 4.80 15.60
N ALA A 152 1.32 4.30 15.22
CA ALA A 152 2.01 4.73 14.01
C ALA A 152 1.22 4.41 12.72
N MET A 153 0.51 3.28 12.68
CA MET A 153 -0.30 2.90 11.52
C MET A 153 -1.54 3.77 11.36
N ILE A 154 -2.19 4.17 12.46
CA ILE A 154 -3.41 5.01 12.44
C ILE A 154 -3.12 6.52 12.41
N GLY A 155 -1.86 6.93 12.41
CA GLY A 155 -1.47 8.33 12.24
C GLY A 155 -1.28 9.11 13.54
N GLU A 156 -1.39 8.46 14.69
CA GLU A 156 -1.11 9.04 16.00
C GLU A 156 0.40 9.00 16.30
N TYR A 157 1.18 9.73 15.49
CA TYR A 157 2.64 9.60 15.46
C TYR A 157 3.32 9.99 16.78
N ASP A 158 2.84 11.05 17.45
CA ASP A 158 3.46 11.49 18.71
C ASP A 158 3.15 10.51 19.86
N VAL A 159 1.97 9.88 19.84
CA VAL A 159 1.61 8.79 20.77
C VAL A 159 2.49 7.57 20.49
N ALA A 160 2.69 7.22 19.22
CA ALA A 160 3.56 6.11 18.83
C ALA A 160 5.00 6.30 19.32
N ASP A 161 5.56 7.50 19.14
CA ASP A 161 6.91 7.83 19.61
C ASP A 161 7.01 7.77 21.15
N ALA A 162 6.02 8.33 21.86
CA ALA A 162 5.97 8.30 23.33
C ALA A 162 5.88 6.86 23.88
N VAL A 163 5.03 6.01 23.28
CA VAL A 163 4.88 4.60 23.67
C VAL A 163 6.17 3.82 23.37
N ALA A 164 6.82 4.07 22.24
CA ALA A 164 8.10 3.44 21.93
C ALA A 164 9.21 3.85 22.92
N ASP A 165 9.22 5.12 23.35
CA ASP A 165 10.17 5.62 24.33
C ASP A 165 9.94 5.02 25.73
N LYS A 166 8.69 4.77 26.13
CA LYS A 166 8.37 3.99 27.34
C LYS A 166 8.97 2.59 27.29
N GLY A 167 8.75 1.86 26.19
CA GLY A 167 9.34 0.54 25.99
C GLY A 167 10.87 0.58 26.03
N MET A 168 11.48 1.60 25.44
CA MET A 168 12.94 1.78 25.39
C MET A 168 13.53 2.04 26.78
N ALA A 169 12.84 2.81 27.62
CA ALA A 169 13.26 3.06 28.99
C ALA A 169 13.28 1.76 29.81
N ILE A 170 12.26 0.92 29.65
CA ILE A 170 12.16 -0.39 30.33
C ILE A 170 13.26 -1.35 29.84
N CYS A 171 13.58 -1.36 28.55
CA CYS A 171 14.71 -2.17 28.05
C CYS A 171 16.07 -1.78 28.66
N LYS A 172 16.24 -0.52 29.07
CA LYS A 172 17.51 0.01 29.58
C LYS A 172 17.63 -0.06 31.10
N ASP A 173 16.52 -0.23 31.82
CA ASP A 173 16.50 -0.35 33.27
C ASP A 173 16.52 -1.82 33.71
N SER A 174 17.67 -2.28 34.21
CA SER A 174 17.86 -3.66 34.67
C SER A 174 16.96 -4.07 35.84
N ASN A 175 16.33 -3.12 36.55
CA ASN A 175 15.47 -3.41 37.70
C ASN A 175 13.99 -3.55 37.34
N SER A 176 13.55 -3.02 36.19
CA SER A 176 12.13 -3.02 35.76
C SER A 176 11.89 -3.75 34.44
N SER A 177 12.95 -4.24 33.79
CA SER A 177 12.86 -4.87 32.49
C SER A 177 12.09 -6.20 32.53
N THR A 178 10.88 -6.20 31.95
CA THR A 178 10.06 -7.40 31.79
C THR A 178 9.91 -7.71 30.30
N PHE A 179 10.05 -8.98 29.94
CA PHE A 179 10.01 -9.47 28.55
C PHE A 179 9.16 -10.73 28.46
N LEU A 180 8.45 -10.90 27.35
CA LEU A 180 7.67 -12.11 27.07
C LEU A 180 8.51 -13.17 26.36
N PHE A 181 9.28 -12.78 25.34
CA PHE A 181 10.02 -13.74 24.51
C PHE A 181 11.23 -13.17 23.78
N TYR A 182 11.41 -11.85 23.70
CA TYR A 182 12.62 -11.28 23.11
C TYR A 182 13.72 -11.04 24.14
N SER A 183 14.98 -11.12 23.69
CA SER A 183 16.10 -10.60 24.48
C SER A 183 16.07 -9.06 24.49
N PRO A 184 16.69 -8.42 25.51
CA PRO A 184 16.76 -6.96 25.58
C PRO A 184 17.32 -6.30 24.32
N GLU A 185 18.38 -6.86 23.74
CA GLU A 185 19.04 -6.31 22.54
C GLU A 185 18.11 -6.34 21.32
N ASN A 186 17.38 -7.45 21.16
CA ASN A 186 16.40 -7.60 20.09
C ASN A 186 15.22 -6.63 20.27
N MET A 187 14.80 -6.37 21.50
CA MET A 187 13.75 -5.39 21.78
C MET A 187 14.17 -3.96 21.49
N ILE A 188 15.40 -3.58 21.86
CA ILE A 188 15.96 -2.26 21.54
C ILE A 188 15.96 -2.06 20.02
N SER A 189 16.51 -3.02 19.25
CA SER A 189 16.52 -2.94 17.79
C SER A 189 15.12 -2.86 17.18
N ARG A 190 14.16 -3.61 17.73
CA ARG A 190 12.76 -3.56 17.29
C ARG A 190 12.13 -2.19 17.53
N LEU A 191 12.36 -1.58 18.68
CA LEU A 191 11.81 -0.26 19.04
C LEU A 191 12.47 0.86 18.23
N GLU A 192 13.78 0.80 17.98
CA GLU A 192 14.48 1.73 17.09
C GLU A 192 13.88 1.72 15.67
N LYS A 193 13.72 0.52 15.10
CA LYS A 193 13.06 0.34 13.81
C LYS A 193 11.63 0.87 13.81
N GLN A 194 10.89 0.69 14.90
CA GLN A 194 9.54 1.23 15.03
C GLN A 194 9.53 2.76 14.94
N LYS A 195 10.47 3.45 15.60
CA LYS A 195 10.61 4.92 15.49
C LYS A 195 11.00 5.37 14.08
N GLU A 196 11.88 4.62 13.40
CA GLU A 196 12.22 4.89 12.00
C GLU A 196 11.00 4.77 11.08
N ASP A 197 10.18 3.74 11.27
CA ASP A 197 8.94 3.53 10.51
C ASP A 197 7.92 4.65 10.81
N THR A 198 7.74 5.05 12.08
CA THR A 198 6.89 6.20 12.47
C THR A 198 7.35 7.48 11.78
N ASN A 199 8.65 7.77 11.80
CA ASN A 199 9.20 8.94 11.12
C ASN A 199 8.99 8.90 9.60
N ARG A 200 9.13 7.72 8.97
CA ARG A 200 8.81 7.55 7.54
C ARG A 200 7.33 7.82 7.26
N TYR A 201 6.43 7.34 8.12
CA TYR A 201 4.99 7.55 7.95
C TYR A 201 4.60 9.02 8.05
N ARG A 202 5.15 9.75 9.01
CA ARG A 202 4.84 11.18 9.21
C ARG A 202 5.49 12.12 8.19
N THR A 203 6.64 11.76 7.61
CA THR A 203 7.40 12.67 6.72
C THR A 203 7.35 12.34 5.24
N LYS A 204 7.20 11.06 4.87
CA LYS A 204 7.30 10.62 3.47
C LYS A 204 5.97 10.13 2.92
N LYS A 205 5.40 9.12 3.57
CA LYS A 205 4.16 8.49 3.12
C LYS A 205 3.52 7.75 4.29
N PRO A 206 2.26 8.05 4.64
CA PRO A 206 1.57 7.35 5.72
C PRO A 206 1.47 5.86 5.46
N TYR A 207 1.23 5.09 6.52
CA TYR A 207 0.95 3.66 6.38
C TYR A 207 -0.28 3.46 5.48
N TRP A 208 -0.16 2.63 4.44
CA TRP A 208 -1.26 2.40 3.52
C TRP A 208 -1.41 0.91 3.20
N PRO A 209 -2.47 0.24 3.69
CA PRO A 209 -2.63 -1.19 3.52
C PRO A 209 -3.00 -1.58 2.08
N ALA A 210 -2.78 -2.86 1.76
CA ALA A 210 -2.94 -3.36 0.40
C ALA A 210 -4.40 -3.46 -0.05
N THR A 211 -5.33 -3.84 0.83
CA THR A 211 -6.74 -4.06 0.48
C THR A 211 -7.58 -2.81 0.71
N GLU A 212 -8.59 -2.60 -0.14
CA GLU A 212 -9.49 -1.44 -0.04
C GLU A 212 -10.21 -1.36 1.32
N GLU A 213 -10.73 -2.48 1.82
CA GLU A 213 -11.39 -2.56 3.13
C GLU A 213 -10.51 -2.01 4.26
N ARG A 214 -9.21 -2.38 4.25
CA ARG A 214 -8.26 -1.89 5.26
C ARG A 214 -7.90 -0.43 5.03
N ARG A 215 -7.84 0.02 3.78
CA ARG A 215 -7.60 1.44 3.46
C ARG A 215 -8.74 2.29 3.98
N ARG A 216 -9.99 1.85 3.81
CA ARG A 216 -11.18 2.51 4.38
C ARG A 216 -11.09 2.59 5.89
N ALA A 217 -10.72 1.49 6.56
CA ALA A 217 -10.57 1.48 8.01
C ALA A 217 -9.49 2.46 8.50
N VAL A 218 -8.33 2.56 7.83
CA VAL A 218 -7.26 3.51 8.19
C VAL A 218 -7.62 4.95 7.81
N ALA A 219 -8.28 5.16 6.67
CA ALA A 219 -8.68 6.47 6.16
C ALA A 219 -9.53 7.24 7.19
N MET A 220 -10.43 6.55 7.90
CA MET A 220 -11.23 7.16 8.98
C MET A 220 -10.36 7.88 10.02
N PHE A 221 -9.28 7.24 10.47
CA PHE A 221 -8.34 7.85 11.42
C PHE A 221 -7.53 8.98 10.79
N TYR A 222 -7.20 8.88 9.50
CA TYR A 222 -6.47 9.93 8.81
C TYR A 222 -7.31 11.17 8.56
N ASP A 223 -8.60 11.01 8.25
CA ASP A 223 -9.55 12.11 8.15
C ASP A 223 -9.67 12.86 9.48
N GLU A 224 -9.80 12.13 10.59
CA GLU A 224 -9.83 12.71 11.96
C GLU A 224 -8.56 13.48 12.30
N ASN A 225 -7.40 13.00 11.85
CA ASN A 225 -6.09 13.60 12.11
C ASN A 225 -5.63 14.60 11.03
N GLY A 226 -6.44 14.87 10.00
CA GLY A 226 -6.08 15.77 8.89
C GLY A 226 -4.88 15.29 8.05
N ILE A 227 -4.64 13.98 7.98
CA ILE A 227 -3.54 13.37 7.23
C ILE A 227 -4.00 13.11 5.80
N LYS A 228 -3.24 13.59 4.81
CA LYS A 228 -3.48 13.25 3.39
C LYS A 228 -3.02 11.82 3.09
N TYR A 229 -3.81 11.08 2.34
CA TYR A 229 -3.52 9.69 1.98
C TYR A 229 -3.83 9.38 0.51
N PRO A 230 -3.24 8.30 -0.06
CA PRO A 230 -3.52 7.88 -1.43
C PRO A 230 -4.98 7.45 -1.64
N ARG A 231 -5.44 7.34 -2.90
CA ARG A 231 -6.78 6.81 -3.23
C ARG A 231 -7.09 5.49 -2.49
N ILE A 232 -8.30 5.40 -1.96
CA ILE A 232 -8.82 4.20 -1.28
C ILE A 232 -9.10 3.09 -2.28
N GLU A 233 -9.90 3.41 -3.30
CA GLU A 233 -10.37 2.47 -4.31
C GLU A 233 -9.22 1.90 -5.12
N ASN A 234 -9.41 0.69 -5.62
CA ASN A 234 -8.46 0.09 -6.54
C ASN A 234 -8.47 0.82 -7.88
N ARG A 235 -7.30 0.89 -8.50
CA ARG A 235 -7.18 1.36 -9.88
C ARG A 235 -8.06 0.51 -10.79
N PRO A 236 -8.73 1.11 -11.79
CA PRO A 236 -9.49 0.36 -12.76
C PRO A 236 -8.57 -0.64 -13.48
N ALA A 237 -9.15 -1.76 -13.91
CA ALA A 237 -8.42 -2.71 -14.74
C ALA A 237 -8.08 -2.03 -16.08
N LYS A 238 -6.81 -2.14 -16.48
CA LYS A 238 -6.35 -1.64 -17.78
C LYS A 238 -7.16 -2.30 -18.90
N ILE A 239 -7.75 -1.50 -19.79
CA ILE A 239 -8.43 -2.01 -20.98
C ILE A 239 -7.41 -2.64 -21.95
N PRO A 240 -7.61 -3.89 -22.41
CA PRO A 240 -6.81 -4.52 -23.46
C PRO A 240 -6.84 -3.73 -24.78
N GLU A 241 -5.83 -3.89 -25.63
CA GLU A 241 -5.70 -3.03 -26.83
C GLU A 241 -6.75 -3.33 -27.87
N ASN A 242 -7.03 -4.62 -28.04
CA ASN A 242 -8.08 -5.16 -28.88
C ASN A 242 -9.50 -4.81 -28.41
N GLU A 243 -9.66 -4.28 -27.20
CA GLU A 243 -10.94 -3.83 -26.64
C GLU A 243 -11.09 -2.30 -26.65
N PHE A 244 -10.05 -1.58 -27.06
CA PHE A 244 -10.08 -0.13 -27.15
C PHE A 244 -10.54 0.30 -28.54
N ALA A 245 -11.51 1.20 -28.61
CA ALA A 245 -12.02 1.72 -29.87
C ALA A 245 -10.91 2.46 -30.64
N PRO A 246 -10.85 2.34 -31.97
CA PRO A 246 -10.00 3.19 -32.80
C PRO A 246 -10.28 4.67 -32.54
N ILE A 247 -9.26 5.51 -32.66
CA ILE A 247 -9.44 6.96 -32.64
C ILE A 247 -10.13 7.42 -33.93
N SER A 248 -10.90 8.50 -33.84
CA SER A 248 -11.56 9.15 -34.97
C SER A 248 -10.71 10.31 -35.45
N GLU A 249 -10.50 10.42 -36.76
CA GLU A 249 -9.79 11.52 -37.40
C GLU A 249 -10.78 12.63 -37.78
N CYS A 250 -10.39 13.88 -37.55
CA CYS A 250 -11.13 15.06 -37.95
C CYS A 250 -10.68 15.49 -39.35
N PHE A 251 -11.64 15.64 -40.27
CA PHE A 251 -11.40 16.03 -41.67
C PHE A 251 -11.88 17.46 -41.97
N GLU A 252 -12.07 18.30 -40.95
CA GLU A 252 -12.51 19.67 -41.14
C GLU A 252 -11.37 20.54 -41.68
N ASP A 253 -11.63 21.32 -42.73
CA ASP A 253 -10.63 22.23 -43.30
C ASP A 253 -10.16 23.29 -42.28
N LYS A 254 -11.05 23.72 -41.39
CA LYS A 254 -10.77 24.78 -40.41
C LYS A 254 -11.56 24.59 -39.12
N LEU A 255 -10.83 24.58 -38.02
CA LEU A 255 -11.37 24.46 -36.67
C LEU A 255 -11.59 25.86 -36.06
N THR A 256 -12.76 26.07 -35.46
CA THR A 256 -13.03 27.28 -34.66
C THR A 256 -12.89 27.04 -33.17
N ASP A 257 -13.38 25.87 -32.72
CA ASP A 257 -13.39 25.42 -31.33
C ASP A 257 -12.67 24.08 -31.24
N TYR A 258 -11.57 24.06 -30.48
CA TYR A 258 -10.70 22.89 -30.37
C TYR A 258 -9.84 22.95 -29.11
N CYS A 259 -9.27 21.82 -28.73
CA CYS A 259 -8.29 21.73 -27.65
C CYS A 259 -6.95 21.26 -28.22
N THR A 260 -5.91 22.10 -28.15
CA THR A 260 -4.56 21.59 -28.39
C THR A 260 -4.09 20.80 -27.18
N PHE A 261 -3.35 19.73 -27.36
CA PHE A 261 -2.84 18.94 -26.24
C PHE A 261 -1.41 18.45 -26.46
N TRP A 262 -0.77 18.06 -25.37
CA TRP A 262 0.51 17.37 -25.39
C TRP A 262 0.66 16.43 -24.21
N CYS A 263 1.13 15.21 -24.47
CA CYS A 263 1.55 14.25 -23.46
C CYS A 263 3.08 14.17 -23.43
N SER A 264 3.67 14.35 -22.25
CA SER A 264 5.09 14.08 -22.00
C SER A 264 5.24 12.66 -21.47
N ASP A 265 6.02 11.85 -22.17
CA ASP A 265 6.31 10.47 -21.84
C ASP A 265 7.61 10.31 -21.06
N VAL A 266 7.64 9.34 -20.16
CA VAL A 266 8.85 8.98 -19.42
C VAL A 266 9.79 8.22 -20.34
N PHE A 267 11.08 8.58 -20.33
CA PHE A 267 12.10 7.73 -20.92
C PHE A 267 12.05 6.31 -20.33
N SER A 268 11.77 5.32 -21.17
CA SER A 268 11.71 3.92 -20.79
C SER A 268 12.25 3.05 -21.93
N LEU A 269 13.03 2.03 -21.56
CA LEU A 269 13.45 0.97 -22.49
C LEU A 269 12.28 0.03 -22.87
N SER A 270 11.14 0.16 -22.18
CA SER A 270 9.93 -0.58 -22.55
C SER A 270 9.24 0.07 -23.75
N VAL A 271 8.65 -0.76 -24.61
CA VAL A 271 7.79 -0.30 -25.72
C VAL A 271 6.55 0.43 -25.18
N ALA A 272 6.15 0.14 -23.94
CA ALA A 272 4.98 0.69 -23.27
C ALA A 272 5.32 1.93 -22.41
N LYS A 273 5.70 3.03 -23.06
CA LYS A 273 5.90 4.33 -22.42
C LYS A 273 4.69 4.81 -21.61
N CYS A 274 4.96 5.35 -20.41
CA CYS A 274 3.98 6.00 -19.55
C CYS A 274 4.07 7.51 -19.71
N ILE A 275 2.96 8.22 -19.51
CA ILE A 275 3.00 9.69 -19.45
C ILE A 275 3.23 10.14 -18.01
N TYR A 276 3.99 11.23 -17.84
CA TYR A 276 4.20 11.87 -16.53
C TYR A 276 3.61 13.28 -16.45
N GLN A 277 3.24 13.85 -17.59
CA GLN A 277 2.60 15.16 -17.66
C GLN A 277 1.65 15.20 -18.87
N ILE A 278 0.54 15.88 -18.71
CA ILE A 278 -0.38 16.23 -19.79
C ILE A 278 -0.72 17.71 -19.70
N GLY A 279 -0.77 18.39 -20.84
CA GLY A 279 -1.15 19.79 -20.94
C GLY A 279 -2.11 20.00 -22.10
N SER A 280 -3.02 20.97 -21.96
CA SER A 280 -3.95 21.35 -23.02
C SER A 280 -4.35 22.82 -22.96
N VAL A 281 -4.66 23.38 -24.12
CA VAL A 281 -5.18 24.73 -24.30
C VAL A 281 -6.51 24.65 -25.02
N LYS A 282 -7.55 25.18 -24.40
CA LYS A 282 -8.88 25.28 -25.00
C LYS A 282 -8.96 26.55 -25.84
N VAL A 283 -9.36 26.40 -27.09
CA VAL A 283 -9.53 27.50 -28.04
C VAL A 283 -11.01 27.57 -28.39
N CYS A 284 -11.61 28.74 -28.23
CA CYS A 284 -12.95 29.04 -28.73
C CYS A 284 -12.90 30.33 -29.53
N ASP A 285 -13.56 30.35 -30.69
CA ASP A 285 -13.52 31.49 -31.62
C ASP A 285 -12.07 31.97 -31.92
N ASN A 286 -11.16 31.03 -32.13
CA ASN A 286 -9.71 31.26 -32.36
C ASN A 286 -8.93 31.91 -31.19
N LYS A 287 -9.55 32.05 -30.01
CA LYS A 287 -8.93 32.60 -28.81
C LYS A 287 -8.76 31.54 -27.76
N VAL A 288 -7.63 31.58 -27.05
CA VAL A 288 -7.42 30.76 -25.87
C VAL A 288 -8.40 31.19 -24.78
N THR A 289 -9.24 30.28 -24.32
CA THR A 289 -10.25 30.54 -23.29
C THR A 289 -9.90 29.88 -21.96
N ASP A 290 -9.17 28.76 -21.97
CA ASP A 290 -8.76 28.05 -20.75
C ASP A 290 -7.53 27.16 -20.98
N THR A 291 -6.94 26.67 -19.89
CA THR A 291 -5.76 25.79 -19.90
C THR A 291 -5.86 24.68 -18.86
N PHE A 292 -5.37 23.50 -19.20
CA PHE A 292 -5.24 22.36 -18.29
C PHE A 292 -3.78 21.91 -18.22
N GLU A 293 -3.27 21.67 -17.01
CA GLU A 293 -1.95 21.08 -16.81
C GLU A 293 -1.98 20.16 -15.59
N SER A 294 -1.47 18.94 -15.75
CA SER A 294 -1.33 18.01 -14.63
C SER A 294 -0.09 17.15 -14.76
N PHE A 295 0.58 16.92 -13.62
CA PHE A 295 1.47 15.77 -13.48
C PHE A 295 0.66 14.50 -13.29
N ILE A 296 1.21 13.38 -13.76
CA ILE A 296 0.63 12.05 -13.65
C ILE A 296 1.69 11.15 -13.04
N ARG A 297 1.35 10.44 -11.97
CA ARG A 297 2.24 9.42 -11.42
C ARG A 297 2.38 8.28 -12.42
N PRO A 298 3.60 8.01 -12.96
CA PRO A 298 3.80 6.93 -13.93
C PRO A 298 3.30 5.59 -13.39
N TRP A 299 2.49 4.89 -14.20
CA TRP A 299 1.82 3.65 -13.79
C TRP A 299 2.71 2.40 -13.87
N ASP A 300 3.81 2.44 -14.63
CA ASP A 300 4.84 1.40 -14.57
C ASP A 300 5.57 1.50 -13.23
N ALA A 301 5.40 0.49 -12.38
CA ALA A 301 5.80 0.48 -10.97
C ALA A 301 7.33 0.46 -10.74
N ARG A 302 8.14 0.58 -11.78
CA ARG A 302 9.60 0.63 -11.66
C ARG A 302 10.03 2.00 -11.15
N SER A 303 10.72 2.02 -10.01
CA SER A 303 11.23 3.24 -9.34
C SER A 303 12.05 4.16 -10.24
N ASN A 304 12.64 3.64 -11.31
CA ASN A 304 13.42 4.43 -12.28
C ASN A 304 12.57 5.36 -13.14
N ALA A 305 11.32 5.00 -13.45
CA ALA A 305 10.45 5.82 -14.29
C ALA A 305 10.11 7.16 -13.61
N ARG A 306 9.80 7.13 -12.31
CA ARG A 306 9.45 8.33 -11.54
C ARG A 306 10.65 9.27 -11.38
N LYS A 307 11.85 8.71 -11.19
CA LYS A 307 13.10 9.48 -11.14
C LYS A 307 13.43 10.15 -12.48
N ALA A 308 13.26 9.42 -13.58
CA ALA A 308 13.45 9.97 -14.92
C ALA A 308 12.45 11.11 -15.19
N ALA A 309 11.17 10.89 -14.90
CA ALA A 309 10.12 11.91 -15.02
C ALA A 309 10.44 13.18 -14.21
N ALA A 310 10.82 13.03 -12.94
CA ALA A 310 11.15 14.17 -12.08
C ALA A 310 12.35 14.98 -12.63
N LYS A 311 13.36 14.28 -13.14
CA LYS A 311 14.54 14.90 -13.77
C LYS A 311 14.17 15.65 -15.06
N GLU A 312 13.36 15.03 -15.92
CA GLU A 312 12.92 15.64 -17.19
C GLU A 312 12.02 16.86 -16.95
N ALA A 313 11.11 16.76 -15.97
CA ALA A 313 10.24 17.86 -15.56
C ALA A 313 10.97 18.97 -14.76
N GLY A 314 12.16 18.70 -14.23
CA GLY A 314 12.88 19.66 -13.39
C GLY A 314 12.26 19.88 -12.01
N VAL A 315 11.55 18.88 -11.47
CA VAL A 315 10.86 18.95 -10.16
C VAL A 315 11.44 17.94 -9.16
N PRO A 316 11.26 18.13 -7.84
CA PRO A 316 11.58 17.10 -6.85
C PRO A 316 10.85 15.77 -7.12
N LEU A 317 11.48 14.63 -6.78
CA LEU A 317 10.89 13.30 -7.00
C LEU A 317 9.53 13.17 -6.29
N GLU A 318 9.42 13.79 -5.13
CA GLU A 318 8.24 13.81 -4.28
C GLU A 318 7.03 14.43 -5.00
N VAL A 319 7.24 15.38 -5.93
CA VAL A 319 6.16 15.95 -6.75
C VAL A 319 5.56 14.88 -7.68
N ILE A 320 6.40 14.10 -8.36
CA ILE A 320 5.93 13.00 -9.23
C ILE A 320 5.38 11.83 -8.40
N GLU A 321 5.98 11.55 -7.24
CA GLU A 321 5.52 10.50 -6.35
C GLU A 321 4.24 10.87 -5.62
N SER A 322 3.89 12.15 -5.47
CA SER A 322 2.63 12.62 -4.88
C SER A 322 1.57 12.97 -5.92
N ALA A 323 1.92 13.11 -7.20
CA ALA A 323 0.97 13.34 -8.28
C ALA A 323 -0.15 12.30 -8.33
N GLU A 324 -1.28 12.72 -8.90
CA GLU A 324 -2.45 11.87 -9.07
C GLU A 324 -2.18 10.72 -10.04
N ASP A 325 -2.93 9.64 -9.85
CA ASP A 325 -2.83 8.49 -10.75
C ASP A 325 -3.57 8.78 -12.08
N VAL A 326 -3.10 8.14 -13.16
CA VAL A 326 -3.62 8.36 -14.53
C VAL A 326 -5.13 8.19 -14.65
N ASP A 327 -5.71 7.29 -13.86
CA ASP A 327 -7.14 7.00 -13.82
C ASP A 327 -8.00 8.09 -13.18
N LEU A 328 -7.37 9.05 -12.48
CA LEU A 328 -8.04 10.25 -11.98
C LEU A 328 -7.83 11.44 -12.92
N VAL A 329 -6.60 11.59 -13.43
CA VAL A 329 -6.24 12.72 -14.30
C VAL A 329 -6.92 12.63 -15.67
N MET A 330 -7.02 11.44 -16.27
CA MET A 330 -7.58 11.31 -17.62
C MET A 330 -9.08 11.67 -17.69
N PRO A 331 -9.95 11.26 -16.74
CA PRO A 331 -11.32 11.75 -16.69
C PRO A 331 -11.43 13.28 -16.57
N GLU A 332 -10.60 13.92 -15.74
CA GLU A 332 -10.57 15.39 -15.60
C GLU A 332 -10.14 16.06 -16.91
N PHE A 333 -9.11 15.52 -17.56
CA PHE A 333 -8.65 15.99 -18.86
C PHE A 333 -9.76 15.92 -19.92
N PHE A 334 -10.43 14.78 -20.06
CA PHE A 334 -11.52 14.65 -21.05
C PHE A 334 -12.74 15.50 -20.69
N ALA A 335 -13.01 15.73 -19.41
CA ALA A 335 -14.06 16.67 -18.99
C ALA A 335 -13.72 18.12 -19.35
N PHE A 336 -12.44 18.51 -19.24
CA PHE A 336 -11.95 19.83 -19.67
C PHE A 336 -12.09 20.01 -21.20
N VAL A 337 -11.70 18.99 -21.97
CA VAL A 337 -11.81 19.00 -23.44
C VAL A 337 -13.28 19.07 -23.86
N GLY A 338 -14.17 18.34 -23.18
CA GLY A 338 -15.58 18.24 -23.56
C GLY A 338 -15.73 17.51 -24.90
N ASP A 339 -16.49 18.08 -25.82
CA ASP A 339 -16.70 17.53 -27.16
C ASP A 339 -15.75 18.11 -28.23
N ASP A 340 -14.81 18.98 -27.83
CA ASP A 340 -13.90 19.68 -28.75
C ASP A 340 -12.92 18.71 -29.44
N VAL A 341 -12.48 19.08 -30.65
CA VAL A 341 -11.46 18.35 -31.41
C VAL A 341 -10.10 18.42 -30.71
N LEU A 342 -9.39 17.30 -30.63
CA LEU A 342 -8.05 17.20 -30.05
C LEU A 342 -6.96 17.43 -31.10
N VAL A 343 -6.19 18.50 -30.92
CA VAL A 343 -5.22 18.97 -31.90
C VAL A 343 -3.80 18.84 -31.38
N SER A 344 -2.90 18.24 -32.16
CA SER A 344 -1.47 18.20 -31.85
C SER A 344 -0.65 17.91 -33.11
N THR A 345 0.64 18.24 -33.10
CA THR A 345 1.59 17.60 -34.02
C THR A 345 1.75 16.13 -33.61
N GLY A 346 1.51 15.20 -34.52
CA GLY A 346 1.50 13.76 -34.22
C GLY A 346 0.25 13.30 -33.47
N ALA A 347 -0.87 14.02 -33.62
CA ALA A 347 -2.17 13.65 -33.06
C ALA A 347 -2.63 12.26 -33.52
N LEU A 348 -2.34 11.86 -34.75
CA LEU A 348 -2.59 10.51 -35.28
C LEU A 348 -1.35 9.59 -35.16
N GLY A 349 -0.22 10.15 -34.73
CA GLY A 349 1.06 9.47 -34.53
C GLY A 349 1.35 9.10 -33.08
N ASN A 350 2.44 9.65 -32.52
CA ASN A 350 2.91 9.29 -31.18
C ASN A 350 1.97 9.81 -30.07
N GLN A 351 1.36 10.98 -30.24
CA GLN A 351 0.47 11.55 -29.22
C GLN A 351 -0.80 10.70 -29.06
N ALA A 352 -1.41 10.25 -30.17
CA ALA A 352 -2.49 9.25 -30.15
C ALA A 352 -2.13 8.01 -29.33
N LYS A 353 -0.94 7.44 -29.55
CA LYS A 353 -0.49 6.24 -28.83
C LYS A 353 -0.36 6.47 -27.33
N LEU A 354 0.15 7.64 -26.94
CA LEU A 354 0.33 8.03 -25.54
C LEU A 354 -1.01 8.23 -24.84
N ILE A 355 -1.88 9.07 -25.41
CA ILE A 355 -3.18 9.40 -24.81
C ILE A 355 -4.13 8.20 -24.80
N SER A 356 -4.17 7.40 -25.87
CA SER A 356 -4.95 6.15 -25.92
C SER A 356 -4.50 5.16 -24.85
N ARG A 357 -3.19 5.04 -24.63
CA ARG A 357 -2.67 4.19 -23.56
C ARG A 357 -3.07 4.72 -22.19
N ALA A 358 -2.93 6.03 -21.95
CA ALA A 358 -3.35 6.65 -20.69
C ALA A 358 -4.85 6.42 -20.42
N ALA A 359 -5.71 6.64 -21.42
CA ALA A 359 -7.15 6.38 -21.36
C ALA A 359 -7.45 4.91 -20.99
N ARG A 360 -6.75 3.95 -21.60
CA ARG A 360 -6.91 2.52 -21.27
C ARG A 360 -6.53 2.20 -19.82
N TYR A 361 -5.48 2.82 -19.29
CA TYR A 361 -5.10 2.69 -17.87
C TYR A 361 -6.08 3.41 -16.93
N ALA A 362 -6.86 4.37 -17.45
CA ALA A 362 -7.98 4.99 -16.76
C ALA A 362 -9.30 4.20 -16.85
N GLY A 363 -9.30 3.02 -17.49
CA GLY A 363 -10.53 2.23 -17.68
C GLY A 363 -11.44 2.76 -18.78
N ILE A 364 -10.98 3.73 -19.59
CA ILE A 364 -11.73 4.33 -20.69
C ILE A 364 -11.55 3.44 -21.94
N LYS A 365 -12.68 3.07 -22.57
CA LYS A 365 -12.70 2.17 -23.74
C LYS A 365 -12.63 2.89 -25.08
N GLU A 366 -12.93 4.18 -25.10
CA GLU A 366 -13.06 5.00 -26.31
C GLU A 366 -12.74 6.45 -25.96
N ILE A 367 -11.98 7.13 -26.83
CA ILE A 367 -11.88 8.59 -26.83
C ILE A 367 -12.89 9.09 -27.85
N LYS A 368 -13.91 9.80 -27.38
CA LYS A 368 -15.03 10.25 -28.24
C LYS A 368 -14.64 11.41 -29.14
N ASN A 369 -13.67 12.20 -28.72
CA ASN A 369 -13.15 13.34 -29.46
C ASN A 369 -12.47 12.89 -30.74
N GLU A 370 -12.64 13.67 -31.80
CA GLU A 370 -11.88 13.51 -33.02
C GLU A 370 -10.47 14.10 -32.86
N PHE A 371 -9.53 13.61 -33.65
CA PHE A 371 -8.13 14.01 -33.64
C PHE A 371 -7.77 14.73 -34.93
N TYR A 372 -7.08 15.86 -34.81
CA TYR A 372 -6.60 16.63 -35.94
C TYR A 372 -5.07 16.75 -35.87
N ASP A 373 -4.38 16.20 -36.86
CA ASP A 373 -2.92 16.22 -36.91
C ASP A 373 -2.39 17.45 -37.64
N ILE A 374 -1.64 18.28 -36.91
CA ILE A 374 -1.00 19.46 -37.48
C ILE A 374 0.02 19.07 -38.57
N LEU A 375 0.60 17.87 -38.50
CA LEU A 375 1.54 17.37 -39.51
C LEU A 375 0.83 17.05 -40.84
N ASP A 376 -0.41 16.58 -40.79
CA ASP A 376 -1.18 16.32 -42.01
C ASP A 376 -1.64 17.66 -42.62
N LEU A 377 -2.14 18.60 -41.79
CA LEU A 377 -2.41 19.98 -42.23
C LEU A 377 -1.18 20.61 -42.88
N ALA A 378 0.02 20.42 -42.30
CA ALA A 378 1.23 21.00 -42.86
C ALA A 378 1.54 20.46 -44.27
N ALA A 379 1.47 19.13 -44.46
CA ALA A 379 1.69 18.51 -45.77
C ALA A 379 0.67 18.98 -46.82
N ASP A 380 -0.60 19.16 -46.42
CA ASP A 380 -1.65 19.68 -47.29
C ASP A 380 -1.47 21.17 -47.61
N THR A 381 -0.91 21.94 -46.67
CA THR A 381 -0.64 23.38 -46.84
C THR A 381 0.47 23.63 -47.86
N SER A 382 1.53 22.82 -47.87
CA SER A 382 2.68 23.01 -48.76
C SER A 382 3.51 21.76 -48.93
N ALA A 383 3.94 21.49 -50.17
CA ALA A 383 4.89 20.43 -50.48
C ALA A 383 6.26 20.59 -49.77
N ASP A 384 6.61 21.79 -49.29
CA ASP A 384 7.81 22.01 -48.46
C ASP A 384 7.69 21.35 -47.08
N PHE A 385 6.48 21.13 -46.59
CA PHE A 385 6.22 20.57 -45.26
C PHE A 385 5.94 19.06 -45.32
N ASP A 386 6.12 18.42 -46.47
CA ASP A 386 5.89 16.99 -46.66
C ASP A 386 7.20 16.16 -46.52
N LEU A 387 7.07 14.84 -46.44
CA LEU A 387 8.15 13.87 -46.38
C LEU A 387 9.15 14.13 -45.24
N ALA A 388 10.42 14.41 -45.55
CA ALA A 388 11.47 14.60 -44.56
C ALA A 388 11.29 15.87 -43.72
N ASN A 389 10.51 16.83 -44.22
CA ASN A 389 10.22 18.08 -43.54
C ASN A 389 8.93 18.01 -42.73
N ASN A 390 8.15 16.92 -42.83
CA ASN A 390 6.93 16.74 -42.05
C ASN A 390 7.23 16.31 -40.60
N THR A 391 7.86 17.22 -39.86
CA THR A 391 8.26 17.02 -38.48
C THR A 391 7.98 18.28 -37.67
N ARG A 392 7.66 18.09 -36.39
CA ARG A 392 7.48 19.21 -35.47
C ARG A 392 8.74 20.08 -35.40
N GLU A 393 9.92 19.46 -35.34
CA GLU A 393 11.20 20.14 -35.27
C GLU A 393 11.43 21.07 -36.48
N TYR A 394 11.09 20.60 -37.68
CA TYR A 394 11.20 21.41 -38.90
C TYR A 394 10.22 22.59 -38.87
N LEU A 395 8.93 22.34 -38.57
CA LEU A 395 7.91 23.39 -38.53
C LEU A 395 8.24 24.49 -37.50
N LEU A 396 8.72 24.10 -36.32
CA LEU A 396 9.17 25.04 -35.29
C LEU A 396 10.33 25.92 -35.78
N SER A 397 11.32 25.30 -36.43
CA SER A 397 12.44 26.04 -37.00
C SER A 397 12.00 26.97 -38.13
N HIS A 398 11.09 26.51 -38.99
CA HIS A 398 10.58 27.28 -40.13
C HIS A 398 9.83 28.53 -39.67
N PHE A 399 8.90 28.37 -38.72
CA PHE A 399 8.10 29.47 -38.18
C PHE A 399 8.80 30.25 -37.05
N SER A 400 10.05 29.89 -36.71
CA SER A 400 10.81 30.51 -35.61
C SER A 400 10.09 30.47 -34.26
N ILE A 401 9.43 29.34 -33.97
CA ILE A 401 8.69 29.09 -32.73
C ILE A 401 9.54 28.21 -31.80
N ALA A 402 9.63 28.57 -30.51
CA ALA A 402 10.33 27.76 -29.51
C ALA A 402 9.48 26.57 -29.05
N GLU A 403 10.10 25.41 -28.80
CA GLU A 403 9.39 24.15 -28.48
C GLU A 403 8.62 24.16 -27.14
N GLY A 404 9.01 25.00 -26.18
CA GLY A 404 8.52 24.91 -24.80
C GLY A 404 9.16 23.75 -24.02
N LYS A 405 9.06 23.81 -22.69
CA LYS A 405 9.62 22.82 -21.75
C LYS A 405 8.54 21.93 -21.16
N THR A 406 7.43 22.50 -20.72
CA THR A 406 6.33 21.73 -20.09
C THR A 406 5.35 21.20 -21.14
N ALA A 407 4.53 20.23 -20.76
CA ALA A 407 3.44 19.75 -21.62
C ALA A 407 2.46 20.88 -21.99
N LEU A 408 2.14 21.78 -21.05
CA LEU A 408 1.27 22.92 -21.34
C LEU A 408 1.91 23.89 -22.34
N GLU A 409 3.19 24.22 -22.16
CA GLU A 409 3.93 25.08 -23.11
C GLU A 409 3.96 24.45 -24.51
N LYS A 410 4.16 23.14 -24.62
CA LYS A 410 4.14 22.42 -25.90
C LYS A 410 2.75 22.41 -26.56
N ALA A 411 1.68 22.31 -25.76
CA ALA A 411 0.31 22.43 -26.25
C ALA A 411 0.00 23.85 -26.76
N GLN A 412 0.48 24.89 -26.06
CA GLN A 412 0.41 26.28 -26.54
C GLN A 412 1.16 26.47 -27.86
N VAL A 413 2.33 25.83 -28.00
CA VAL A 413 3.11 25.84 -29.24
C VAL A 413 2.38 25.13 -30.37
N SER A 414 1.67 24.03 -30.12
CA SER A 414 0.80 23.40 -31.13
C SER A 414 -0.26 24.38 -31.64
N LYS A 415 -0.83 25.23 -30.77
CA LYS A 415 -1.76 26.29 -31.20
C LYS A 415 -1.07 27.31 -32.10
N GLN A 416 0.14 27.74 -31.74
CA GLN A 416 0.92 28.68 -32.55
C GLN A 416 1.27 28.11 -33.93
N LEU A 417 1.61 26.82 -34.00
CA LEU A 417 1.86 26.12 -35.26
C LEU A 417 0.61 26.04 -36.12
N TYR A 418 -0.53 25.70 -35.53
CA TYR A 418 -1.82 25.70 -36.22
C TYR A 418 -2.11 27.09 -36.83
N ASP A 419 -2.06 28.15 -36.02
CA ASP A 419 -2.28 29.53 -36.51
C ASP A 419 -1.31 29.93 -37.64
N ALA A 420 -0.05 29.54 -37.52
CA ALA A 420 0.99 29.86 -38.49
C ALA A 420 0.72 29.19 -39.85
N LEU A 421 0.29 27.92 -39.84
CA LEU A 421 -0.10 27.19 -41.06
C LEU A 421 -1.36 27.78 -41.69
N MET A 422 -2.40 28.07 -40.90
CA MET A 422 -3.62 28.74 -41.40
C MET A 422 -3.31 30.14 -41.98
N SER A 423 -2.29 30.82 -41.47
CA SER A 423 -1.85 32.12 -42.02
C SER A 423 -0.97 31.97 -43.27
N TYR A 424 -0.28 30.83 -43.41
CA TYR A 424 0.61 30.54 -44.54
C TYR A 424 -0.16 30.15 -45.81
N GLY A 425 -1.23 29.38 -45.65
CA GLY A 425 -2.05 28.95 -46.78
C GLY A 425 -3.05 27.82 -46.47
N GLY A 426 -3.28 27.51 -45.19
CA GLY A 426 -4.27 26.53 -44.75
C GLY A 426 -5.70 27.04 -44.72
#